data_AF-A0A659SEJ5-F1
#
_entry.id   AF-A0A659SEJ5-F1
#
_cell.length_a   1.000
_cell.length_b   1.000
_cell.length_c   1.000
_cell.angle_alpha   90.00
_cell.angle_beta   90.00
_cell.angle_gamma   90.00
#
_symmetry.space_group_name_H-M   'P 1'
#
loop_
_entity.id
_entity.type
_entity.pdbx_description
1 polymer ?
#
loop_
_entity_poly.entity_id
_entity_poly.type
_entity_poly.pdbx_seq_one_letter_code
_entity_poly.pdbx_strand_id
1 'polypeptide(L)'
;MRLSPPVAPVAIQTATRLRRQLAAGSQVDASHFWREANSLALPLVTAINDADDEREVTFLWRAASPLRGVYVRLNRVTDKDNVAKGMMTQLPTTDIWHLTLRLPASYCGSYTMVEIPPETPDETVLQRGGRFATLGGRGDPRRARPGIQG
;
A
#
# COMPACT_ATOMS: atom_id res chain seq x y z
N MET A 1 20.94 -2.25 -20.88
CA MET A 1 20.07 -2.74 -19.79
C MET A 1 20.55 -2.07 -18.51
N ARG A 2 19.97 -0.93 -18.12
CA ARG A 2 20.41 -0.18 -16.92
C ARG A 2 19.77 -0.85 -15.71
N LEU A 3 20.53 -1.68 -15.01
CA LEU A 3 20.17 -2.16 -13.68
C LEU A 3 20.04 -0.91 -12.80
N SER A 4 18.84 -0.65 -12.28
CA SER A 4 18.65 0.32 -11.19
C SER A 4 19.67 -0.01 -10.09
N PRO A 5 20.23 1.00 -9.39
CA PRO A 5 21.14 0.71 -8.29
C PRO A 5 20.44 -0.24 -7.31
N PRO A 6 21.16 -1.25 -6.76
CA PRO A 6 20.58 -2.12 -5.75
C PRO A 6 20.02 -1.24 -4.64
N VAL A 7 18.75 -1.43 -4.29
CA VAL A 7 18.12 -0.76 -3.15
C VAL A 7 19.08 -0.93 -1.97
N ALA A 8 19.51 0.18 -1.36
CA ALA A 8 20.53 0.14 -0.31
C ALA A 8 20.13 -0.89 0.77
N PRO A 9 21.05 -1.73 1.28
CA PRO A 9 20.72 -2.79 2.25
C PRO A 9 19.95 -2.28 3.48
N VAL A 10 20.19 -1.02 3.87
CA VAL A 10 19.48 -0.34 4.97
C VAL A 10 18.00 -0.11 4.64
N ALA A 11 17.66 0.24 3.40
CA ALA A 11 16.27 0.45 2.98
C ALA A 11 15.49 -0.87 2.99
N ILE A 12 16.12 -1.99 2.57
CA ILE A 12 15.52 -3.33 2.63
C ILE A 12 15.24 -3.73 4.09
N GLN A 13 16.22 -3.56 4.99
CA GLN A 13 16.05 -3.87 6.41
C GLN A 13 14.96 -3.02 7.07
N THR A 14 14.90 -1.73 6.72
CA THR A 14 13.89 -0.79 7.22
C THR A 14 12.50 -1.21 6.74
N ALA A 15 12.33 -1.50 5.45
CA ALA A 15 11.06 -2.00 4.89
C ALA A 15 10.60 -3.29 5.59
N THR A 16 11.50 -4.26 5.77
CA THR A 16 11.20 -5.53 6.47
C THR A 16 10.81 -5.30 7.93
N ARG A 17 11.44 -4.36 8.64
CA ARG A 17 11.08 -4.03 10.02
C ARG A 17 9.70 -3.36 10.09
N LEU A 18 9.44 -2.35 9.24
CA LEU A 18 8.13 -1.67 9.21
C LEU A 18 7.01 -2.67 8.88
N ARG A 19 7.22 -3.57 7.91
CA ARG A 19 6.26 -4.64 7.59
C ARG A 19 5.95 -5.53 8.80
N ARG A 20 6.98 -5.95 9.54
CA ARG A 20 6.79 -6.77 10.74
C ARG A 20 6.02 -6.02 11.83
N GLN A 21 6.27 -4.72 12.02
CA GLN A 21 5.51 -3.90 12.97
C GLN A 21 4.01 -3.85 12.61
N LEU A 22 3.70 -3.64 11.32
CA LEU A 22 2.33 -3.64 10.82
C LEU A 22 1.65 -5.00 11.01
N ALA A 23 2.34 -6.09 10.66
CA ALA A 23 1.81 -7.44 10.81
C ALA A 23 1.58 -7.85 12.28
N ALA A 24 2.40 -7.35 13.20
CA ALA A 24 2.24 -7.61 14.63
C ALA A 24 1.08 -6.83 15.27
N GLY A 25 0.50 -5.84 14.57
CA GLY A 25 -0.59 -5.01 15.10
C GLY A 25 -0.23 -4.28 16.40
N SER A 26 1.06 -4.13 16.70
CA SER A 26 1.54 -3.57 17.96
C SER A 26 1.40 -2.05 18.00
N GLN A 27 1.44 -1.46 19.19
CA GLN A 27 1.49 -0.01 19.34
C GLN A 27 2.77 0.52 18.68
N VAL A 28 2.62 1.40 17.69
CA VAL A 28 3.73 2.07 17.02
C VAL A 28 3.69 3.56 17.31
N ASP A 29 4.87 4.18 17.39
CA ASP A 29 4.96 5.64 17.30
C ASP A 29 4.72 6.03 15.84
N ALA A 30 3.54 6.60 15.56
CA ALA A 30 3.13 6.96 14.21
C ALA A 30 4.06 8.00 13.57
N SER A 31 4.61 8.93 14.36
CA SER A 31 5.50 9.97 13.85
C SER A 31 6.85 9.40 13.40
N HIS A 32 7.43 8.51 14.21
CA HIS A 32 8.64 7.79 13.87
C HIS A 32 8.40 6.87 12.67
N PHE A 33 7.32 6.09 12.68
CA PHE A 33 6.93 5.22 11.58
C PHE A 33 6.89 5.97 10.25
N TRP A 34 6.20 7.12 10.20
CA TRP A 34 6.09 7.90 8.97
C TRP A 34 7.41 8.52 8.53
N ARG A 35 8.29 8.90 9.46
CA ARG A 35 9.63 9.38 9.12
C ARG A 35 10.42 8.31 8.37
N GLU A 36 10.37 7.08 8.86
CA GLU A 36 11.06 5.95 8.22
C GLU A 36 10.40 5.55 6.91
N ALA A 37 9.08 5.41 6.88
CA ALA A 37 8.34 5.05 5.66
C ALA A 37 8.56 6.08 4.53
N ASN A 38 8.61 7.38 4.85
CA ASN A 38 8.86 8.43 3.86
C ASN A 38 10.32 8.46 3.34
N SER A 39 11.26 7.79 4.02
CA SER A 39 12.63 7.62 3.52
C SER A 39 12.77 6.48 2.50
N LEU A 40 11.71 5.69 2.30
CA LEU A 40 11.68 4.53 1.43
C LEU A 40 10.86 4.80 0.16
N ALA A 41 11.11 3.98 -0.87
CA ALA A 41 10.20 3.90 -2.01
C ALA A 41 8.91 3.18 -1.60
N LEU A 42 7.76 3.73 -2.03
CA LEU A 42 6.44 3.13 -1.81
C LEU A 42 5.87 2.59 -3.14
N PRO A 43 5.17 1.44 -3.11
CA PRO A 43 4.88 0.61 -1.94
C PRO A 43 6.14 -0.12 -1.42
N LEU A 44 6.12 -0.54 -0.16
CA LEU A 44 7.24 -1.31 0.40
C LEU A 44 7.25 -2.70 -0.24
N VAL A 45 8.38 -3.11 -0.80
CA VAL A 45 8.55 -4.42 -1.42
C VAL A 45 9.58 -5.22 -0.64
N THR A 46 9.19 -6.38 -0.13
CA THR A 46 10.09 -7.31 0.56
C THR A 46 10.08 -8.66 -0.12
N ALA A 47 11.25 -9.31 -0.15
CA ALA A 47 11.36 -10.70 -0.59
C ALA A 47 10.68 -11.64 0.43
N ILE A 48 10.20 -12.77 -0.08
CA ILE A 48 9.65 -13.85 0.73
C ILE A 48 10.73 -14.93 0.81
N ASN A 49 11.02 -15.42 2.00
CA ASN A 49 11.96 -16.54 2.15
C ASN A 49 11.41 -17.75 1.38
N ASP A 50 12.28 -18.42 0.62
CA ASP A 50 11.96 -19.63 -0.14
C ASP A 50 10.93 -19.44 -1.28
N ALA A 51 10.67 -18.19 -1.72
CA ALA A 51 9.82 -17.88 -2.87
C ALA A 51 10.39 -16.73 -3.73
N ASP A 52 11.29 -17.08 -4.65
CA ASP A 52 11.96 -16.12 -5.54
C ASP A 52 11.04 -15.47 -6.58
N ASP A 53 9.92 -16.10 -6.90
CA ASP A 53 8.93 -15.67 -7.88
C ASP A 53 7.81 -14.82 -7.27
N GLU A 54 7.81 -14.58 -5.96
CA GLU A 54 6.81 -13.77 -5.27
C GLU A 54 7.42 -12.67 -4.40
N ARG A 55 6.66 -11.60 -4.19
CA ARG A 55 7.03 -10.48 -3.33
C ARG A 55 5.88 -10.12 -2.41
N GLU A 56 6.21 -9.74 -1.18
CA GLU A 56 5.27 -9.06 -0.30
C GLU A 56 5.31 -7.56 -0.61
N VAL A 57 4.16 -7.04 -1.05
CA VAL A 57 4.00 -5.63 -1.41
C VAL A 57 3.06 -4.98 -0.41
N THR A 58 3.60 -4.06 0.39
CA THR A 58 2.86 -3.35 1.44
C THR A 58 2.55 -1.92 1.01
N PHE A 59 1.26 -1.65 0.87
CA PHE A 59 0.69 -0.35 0.59
C PHE A 59 0.47 0.39 1.90
N LEU A 60 0.81 1.68 1.94
CA LEU A 60 0.64 2.53 3.12
C LEU A 60 -0.17 3.76 2.76
N TRP A 61 -1.12 4.11 3.62
CA TRP A 61 -1.87 5.35 3.52
C TRP A 61 -1.90 6.06 4.87
N ARG A 62 -1.75 7.39 4.84
CA ARG A 62 -1.85 8.26 6.02
C ARG A 62 -3.16 9.03 5.92
N ALA A 63 -4.09 8.73 6.80
CA ALA A 63 -5.37 9.44 6.82
C ALA A 63 -5.18 10.84 7.43
N ALA A 64 -5.70 11.87 6.75
CA ALA A 64 -5.69 13.24 7.28
C ALA A 64 -6.88 13.52 8.23
N SER A 65 -7.90 12.67 8.18
CA SER A 65 -9.13 12.73 8.97
C SER A 65 -9.66 11.31 9.19
N PRO A 66 -10.63 11.11 10.10
CA PRO A 66 -11.24 9.79 10.29
C PRO A 66 -11.87 9.25 9.00
N LEU A 67 -11.59 7.98 8.68
CA LEU A 67 -12.10 7.26 7.52
C LEU A 67 -12.81 5.99 7.96
N ARG A 68 -13.84 5.57 7.21
CA ARG A 68 -14.41 4.22 7.33
C ARG A 68 -13.44 3.16 6.81
N GLY A 69 -12.67 3.51 5.80
CA GLY A 69 -11.78 2.58 5.11
C GLY A 69 -10.89 3.27 4.11
N VAL A 70 -9.87 2.55 3.66
CA VAL A 70 -9.08 2.89 2.47
C VAL A 70 -9.03 1.67 1.59
N TYR A 71 -9.24 1.86 0.30
CA TYR A 71 -9.24 0.78 -0.68
C TYR A 71 -8.12 0.97 -1.71
N VAL A 72 -7.31 -0.06 -1.90
CA VAL A 72 -6.28 -0.15 -2.93
C VAL A 72 -6.87 -0.81 -4.16
N ARG A 73 -6.91 -0.07 -5.27
CA ARG A 73 -7.29 -0.59 -6.58
C ARG A 73 -6.06 -1.00 -7.36
N LEU A 74 -5.96 -2.28 -7.66
CA LEU A 74 -4.84 -2.90 -8.34
C LEU A 74 -5.39 -3.86 -9.40
N ASN A 75 -5.07 -3.58 -10.66
CA ASN A 75 -5.67 -4.29 -11.79
C ASN A 75 -5.38 -5.79 -11.74
N ARG A 76 -6.42 -6.59 -11.97
CA ARG A 76 -6.51 -8.06 -11.89
C ARG A 76 -6.29 -8.67 -10.51
N VAL A 77 -6.16 -7.87 -9.46
CA VAL A 77 -5.88 -8.36 -8.10
C VAL A 77 -6.98 -7.97 -7.12
N THR A 78 -7.38 -6.69 -7.13
CA THR A 78 -8.36 -6.17 -6.17
C THR A 78 -9.65 -5.70 -6.84
N ASP A 79 -9.91 -6.05 -8.11
CA ASP A 79 -11.09 -5.64 -8.87
C ASP A 79 -12.44 -6.04 -8.22
N LYS A 80 -13.56 -5.72 -8.88
CA LYS A 80 -14.93 -5.91 -8.38
C LYS A 80 -15.21 -7.29 -7.76
N ASP A 81 -14.57 -8.35 -8.25
CA ASP A 81 -14.78 -9.71 -7.77
C ASP A 81 -13.91 -10.04 -6.52
N ASN A 82 -13.00 -9.13 -6.15
CA ASN A 82 -12.01 -9.28 -5.08
C ASN A 82 -11.87 -8.00 -4.22
N VAL A 83 -12.95 -7.22 -4.06
CA VAL A 83 -12.92 -5.93 -3.33
C VAL A 83 -12.35 -6.08 -1.91
N ALA A 84 -12.71 -7.16 -1.20
CA ALA A 84 -12.20 -7.43 0.13
C ALA A 84 -10.67 -7.51 0.20
N LYS A 85 -10.00 -8.00 -0.87
CA LYS A 85 -8.52 -8.05 -0.93
C LYS A 85 -7.88 -6.68 -1.04
N GLY A 86 -8.61 -5.67 -1.54
CA GLY A 86 -8.11 -4.30 -1.65
C GLY A 86 -8.37 -3.45 -0.42
N MET A 87 -9.16 -3.93 0.56
CA MET A 87 -9.46 -3.18 1.76
C MET A 87 -8.25 -3.14 2.70
N MET A 88 -7.82 -1.93 3.05
CA MET A 88 -6.73 -1.71 3.99
C MET A 88 -7.22 -1.86 5.43
N THR A 89 -6.32 -2.25 6.31
CA THR A 89 -6.53 -2.30 7.77
C THR A 89 -5.90 -1.06 8.40
N GLN A 90 -6.63 -0.42 9.31
CA GLN A 90 -6.07 0.65 10.14
C GLN A 90 -5.31 0.02 11.30
N LEU A 91 -4.09 0.50 11.55
CA LEU A 91 -3.39 0.16 12.78
C LEU A 91 -4.05 0.90 13.95
N PRO A 92 -4.46 0.21 15.03
CA PRO A 92 -5.28 0.79 16.10
C PRO A 92 -4.70 2.10 16.63
N THR A 93 -5.58 3.07 16.91
CA THR A 93 -5.27 4.39 17.49
C THR A 93 -4.28 5.27 16.69
N THR A 94 -3.99 4.92 15.43
CA THR A 94 -3.09 5.70 14.55
C THR A 94 -3.77 6.19 13.27
N ASP A 95 -3.09 7.06 12.53
CA ASP A 95 -3.48 7.49 11.18
C ASP A 95 -2.97 6.55 10.06
N ILE A 96 -2.44 5.38 10.43
CA ILE A 96 -1.78 4.44 9.51
C ILE A 96 -2.76 3.40 9.02
N TRP A 97 -2.96 3.37 7.71
CA TRP A 97 -3.66 2.31 7.01
C TRP A 97 -2.65 1.49 6.20
N HIS A 98 -2.77 0.17 6.24
CA HIS A 98 -1.88 -0.72 5.50
C HIS A 98 -2.62 -1.89 4.84
N LEU A 99 -2.04 -2.38 3.74
CA LEU A 99 -2.44 -3.63 3.10
C LEU A 99 -1.18 -4.31 2.57
N THR A 100 -0.96 -5.57 2.91
CA THR A 100 0.13 -6.38 2.35
C THR A 100 -0.45 -7.44 1.43
N LEU A 101 -0.01 -7.46 0.17
CA LEU A 101 -0.38 -8.46 -0.83
C LEU A 101 0.85 -9.27 -1.21
N ARG A 102 0.65 -10.58 -1.45
CA ARG A 102 1.62 -11.40 -2.18
C ARG A 102 1.35 -11.24 -3.67
N LEU A 103 2.34 -10.77 -4.41
CA LEU A 103 2.26 -10.56 -5.86
C LEU A 103 3.41 -11.31 -6.54
N PRO A 104 3.24 -11.77 -7.78
CA PRO A 104 4.35 -12.26 -8.58
C PRO A 104 5.47 -11.22 -8.64
N ALA A 105 6.73 -11.64 -8.57
CA ALA A 105 7.89 -10.77 -8.71
C ALA A 105 7.94 -10.06 -10.08
N SER A 106 7.28 -10.66 -11.08
CA SER A 106 7.09 -10.10 -12.42
C SER A 106 5.93 -9.11 -12.53
N TYR A 107 5.12 -8.94 -11.47
CA TYR A 107 3.97 -8.04 -11.50
C TYR A 107 4.42 -6.59 -11.68
N CYS A 108 4.00 -5.98 -12.78
CA CYS A 108 4.17 -4.55 -13.04
C CYS A 108 2.80 -3.95 -13.33
N GLY A 109 2.29 -3.18 -12.37
CA GLY A 109 0.98 -2.54 -12.47
C GLY A 109 0.96 -1.22 -11.71
N SER A 110 0.11 -0.31 -12.17
CA SER A 110 -0.23 0.87 -11.38
C SER A 110 -1.30 0.52 -10.36
N TYR A 111 -1.33 1.30 -9.28
CA TYR A 111 -2.38 1.23 -8.28
C TYR A 111 -2.89 2.64 -7.97
N THR A 112 -4.11 2.71 -7.48
CA THR A 112 -4.68 3.93 -6.91
C THR A 112 -5.27 3.63 -5.54
N MET A 113 -5.32 4.63 -4.67
CA MET A 113 -5.96 4.51 -3.38
C MET A 113 -7.23 5.37 -3.33
N VAL A 114 -8.26 4.86 -2.68
CA VAL A 114 -9.55 5.52 -2.52
C VAL A 114 -9.90 5.56 -1.04
N GLU A 115 -9.98 6.77 -0.49
CA GLU A 115 -10.49 6.99 0.86
C GLU A 115 -12.00 6.77 0.89
N ILE A 116 -12.48 6.14 1.95
CA ILE A 116 -13.90 5.88 2.19
C ILE A 116 -14.31 6.73 3.39
N PRO A 117 -15.09 7.80 3.18
CA PRO A 117 -15.60 8.63 4.27
C PRO A 117 -16.43 7.81 5.28
N PRO A 118 -16.47 8.24 6.57
CA PRO A 118 -17.20 7.56 7.63
C PRO A 118 -18.65 7.19 7.28
N GLU A 119 -19.33 8.06 6.55
CA GLU A 119 -20.78 7.97 6.28
C GLU A 119 -21.11 7.20 4.99
N THR A 120 -20.12 6.56 4.37
CA THR A 120 -20.31 5.82 3.12
C THR A 120 -21.12 4.54 3.38
N PRO A 121 -22.23 4.25 2.69
CA PRO A 121 -22.99 2.99 2.84
C PRO A 121 -22.22 1.76 2.36
N ASP A 122 -22.50 0.58 2.94
CA ASP A 122 -21.80 -0.68 2.63
C ASP A 122 -21.88 -1.07 1.14
N GLU A 123 -23.06 -0.93 0.53
CA GLU A 123 -23.24 -1.18 -0.91
C GLU A 123 -22.33 -0.31 -1.78
N THR A 124 -22.01 0.91 -1.33
CA THR A 124 -21.11 1.82 -2.07
C THR A 124 -19.65 1.41 -1.89
N VAL A 125 -19.29 0.82 -0.75
CA VAL A 125 -17.96 0.24 -0.50
C VAL A 125 -17.74 -1.00 -1.38
N LEU A 126 -18.74 -1.87 -1.49
CA LEU A 126 -18.68 -3.10 -2.31
C LEU A 126 -18.53 -2.81 -3.81
N GLN A 127 -18.92 -1.63 -4.27
CA GLN A 127 -18.79 -1.22 -5.68
C GLN A 127 -17.41 -0.67 -6.05
N ARG A 128 -16.47 -0.54 -5.10
CA ARG A 128 -15.17 0.14 -5.32
C ARG A 128 -14.22 -0.59 -6.26
N GLY A 129 -14.38 -1.90 -6.46
CA GLY A 129 -13.66 -2.64 -7.49
C GLY A 129 -14.22 -2.47 -8.90
N GLY A 130 -15.37 -1.80 -9.04
CA GLY A 130 -16.02 -1.51 -10.30
C GLY A 130 -15.35 -0.35 -11.06
N ARG A 131 -15.46 -0.40 -12.39
CA ARG A 131 -15.04 0.66 -13.33
C ARG A 131 -15.73 2.04 -13.13
N PHE A 132 -16.74 2.11 -12.26
CA PHE A 132 -17.58 3.29 -12.01
C PHE A 132 -17.45 3.84 -10.58
N ALA A 133 -16.38 3.53 -9.84
CA ALA A 133 -16.19 4.10 -8.50
C ALA A 133 -16.16 5.65 -8.56
N THR A 134 -17.21 6.29 -8.04
CA THR A 134 -17.49 7.74 -8.14
C THR A 134 -16.56 8.61 -7.30
N LEU A 135 -15.76 8.00 -6.40
CA LEU A 135 -14.75 8.73 -5.64
C LEU A 135 -13.44 8.70 -6.43
N GLY A 136 -12.98 9.88 -6.84
CA GLY A 136 -11.73 10.05 -7.56
C GLY A 136 -10.58 9.42 -6.79
N GLY A 137 -10.01 8.35 -7.34
CA GLY A 137 -8.79 7.77 -6.81
C GLY A 137 -7.68 8.81 -6.88
N ARG A 138 -7.10 9.18 -5.74
CA ARG A 138 -5.85 9.94 -5.75
C ARG A 138 -4.73 8.95 -6.09
N GLY A 139 -3.92 9.32 -7.08
CA GLY A 139 -2.61 8.70 -7.20
C GLY A 139 -1.87 8.89 -5.89
N ASP A 140 -1.16 7.86 -5.43
CA ASP A 140 -0.36 7.93 -4.22
C ASP A 140 0.61 9.12 -4.33
N PRO A 141 0.42 10.20 -3.54
CA PRO A 141 1.25 11.39 -3.65
C PRO A 141 2.69 11.15 -3.18
N ARG A 142 2.95 10.00 -2.54
CA ARG A 142 4.26 9.56 -2.05
C ARG A 142 4.92 8.55 -2.96
N ARG A 143 4.32 8.24 -4.11
CA ARG A 143 5.01 7.56 -5.20
C ARG A 143 6.15 8.45 -5.69
N ALA A 144 7.37 8.18 -5.23
CA ALA A 144 8.57 8.73 -5.84
C ALA A 144 8.54 8.34 -7.32
N ARG A 145 8.36 9.33 -8.21
CA ARG A 145 8.57 9.12 -9.64
C ARG A 145 10.08 9.02 -9.83
N PRO A 146 10.67 7.91 -10.30
CA PRO A 146 12.01 7.98 -10.83
C PRO A 146 11.94 8.93 -12.02
N GLY A 147 12.61 10.09 -11.90
CA GLY A 147 12.68 11.08 -12.95
C GLY A 147 13.25 10.43 -14.20
N ILE A 148 12.45 10.38 -15.26
CA ILE A 148 12.96 10.23 -16.61
C ILE A 148 13.52 11.62 -16.95
N GLN A 149 14.80 11.85 -16.66
CA GLN A 149 15.54 12.89 -17.36
C GLN A 149 16.13 12.23 -18.61
N GLY A 150 15.82 12.84 -19.76
CA GLY A 150 16.17 12.36 -21.09
C GLY A 150 17.63 12.54 -21.46
#